data_AF-A0A2X3DIG5-F1
#
_entry.id   AF-A0A2X3DIG5-F1
#
_cell.length_a   1.000
_cell.length_b   1.000
_cell.length_c   1.000
_cell.angle_alpha   90.00
_cell.angle_beta   90.00
_cell.angle_gamma   90.00
#
_symmetry.space_group_name_H-M   'P 1'
#
loop_
_entity.id
_entity.type
_entity.pdbx_description
1 polymer ?
#
loop_
_entity_poly.entity_id
_entity_poly.type
_entity_poly.pdbx_seq_one_letter_code
_entity_poly.pdbx_strand_id
1 'polypeptide(L)'
;MQLFVFMRKVKNMLKMIRGRRWGLLWDRMPFAKVIFTLTNFIPHPQSYKYIILGGHGVGLTAFLHYLESIHAKPCQVLTYEAVRPFIFWRKFNGFSKQSSDGLVFDKAPLNAYAPSIFKSLKYKVPLYQIIRDPISIIKSNINVSMFHAISKINSQEDASNYLFLTIDHIEHLMFHFTSERALVSHIASEVHYLRMRDIDDSGMLHTMQSFASKFGYNLDSQSSDVVGGGGKFTLKSSNNKLPSSYISTQLHISDNTPTYLDSIQESAIKGSLFPRCFPYVFEYNNEIFVLSTPSRLNGQSIQEVDMITLAKRPHIKEYYPIKHYVVQNYEQYPLILAGVKSINISSIQQDELNQKIQKYIHYVFEMLKKHKDYEFTEERIIATLLNNQSYAKDLAYKIHRELDILRCDFPNILDEFIHTKKFLSYFNLDKGE
;
A
#
# COMPACT_ATOMS: atom_id res chain seq x y z
N MET A 1 34.03 -25.45 -16.13
CA MET A 1 32.75 -24.70 -16.16
C MET A 1 32.28 -24.21 -14.78
N GLN A 2 32.30 -25.05 -13.73
CA GLN A 2 31.86 -24.66 -12.37
C GLN A 2 32.72 -23.58 -11.69
N LEU A 3 34.05 -23.61 -11.87
CA LEU A 3 34.96 -22.61 -11.28
C LEU A 3 34.75 -21.19 -11.85
N PHE A 4 34.41 -21.09 -13.14
CA PHE A 4 34.17 -19.82 -13.81
C PHE A 4 32.83 -19.19 -13.38
N VAL A 5 31.81 -20.03 -13.19
CA VAL A 5 30.51 -19.62 -12.61
C VAL A 5 30.69 -19.17 -11.16
N PHE A 6 31.52 -19.88 -10.39
CA PHE A 6 31.85 -19.52 -9.00
C PHE A 6 32.59 -18.17 -8.92
N MET A 7 33.64 -17.97 -9.71
CA MET A 7 34.37 -16.70 -9.78
C MET A 7 33.48 -15.53 -10.22
N ARG A 8 32.55 -15.75 -11.16
CA ARG A 8 31.58 -14.73 -11.57
C ARG A 8 30.59 -14.38 -10.45
N LYS A 9 30.15 -15.35 -9.64
CA LYS A 9 29.32 -15.11 -8.45
C LYS A 9 30.08 -14.31 -7.39
N VAL A 10 31.34 -14.65 -7.10
CA VAL A 10 32.18 -13.94 -6.14
C VAL A 10 32.44 -12.49 -6.59
N LYS A 11 32.77 -12.28 -7.87
CA LYS A 11 32.99 -10.92 -8.42
C LYS A 11 31.72 -10.05 -8.36
N ASN A 12 30.55 -10.64 -8.60
CA ASN A 12 29.26 -9.96 -8.44
C ASN A 12 28.98 -9.63 -6.96
N MET A 13 29.29 -10.54 -6.03
CA MET A 13 29.23 -10.29 -4.58
C MET A 13 30.10 -9.11 -4.17
N LEU A 14 31.37 -9.10 -4.56
CA LEU A 14 32.31 -8.03 -4.22
C LEU A 14 31.86 -6.67 -4.78
N LYS A 15 31.28 -6.65 -5.98
CA LYS A 15 30.66 -5.44 -6.55
C LYS A 15 29.45 -4.98 -5.73
N MET A 16 28.60 -5.89 -5.26
CA MET A 16 27.45 -5.56 -4.41
C MET A 16 27.90 -5.02 -3.04
N ILE A 17 28.93 -5.61 -2.43
CA ILE A 17 29.55 -5.16 -1.17
C ILE A 17 30.14 -3.74 -1.35
N ARG A 18 31.00 -3.53 -2.35
CA ARG A 18 31.60 -2.22 -2.64
C ARG A 18 30.54 -1.16 -2.96
N GLY A 19 29.48 -1.54 -3.67
CA GLY A 19 28.36 -0.65 -3.99
C GLY A 19 27.39 -0.38 -2.83
N ARG A 20 27.66 -0.92 -1.62
CA ARG A 20 26.75 -0.88 -0.46
C ARG A 20 25.33 -1.38 -0.78
N ARG A 21 25.19 -2.24 -1.81
CA ARG A 21 23.93 -2.84 -2.26
C ARG A 21 23.60 -4.08 -1.44
N TRP A 22 23.65 -3.93 -0.12
CA TRP A 22 23.48 -5.02 0.84
C TRP A 22 22.14 -5.75 0.69
N GLY A 23 21.07 -5.04 0.29
CA GLY A 23 19.76 -5.64 -0.01
C GLY A 23 19.80 -6.65 -1.17
N LEU A 24 20.56 -6.38 -2.23
CA LEU A 24 20.64 -7.30 -3.38
C LEU A 24 21.51 -8.54 -3.07
N LEU A 25 22.44 -8.40 -2.13
CA LEU A 25 23.30 -9.48 -1.65
C LEU A 25 22.55 -10.39 -0.68
N TRP A 26 21.68 -9.80 0.14
CA TRP A 26 20.72 -10.46 1.01
C TRP A 26 19.75 -11.39 0.26
N ASP A 27 19.15 -10.90 -0.84
CA ASP A 27 18.17 -11.68 -1.62
C ASP A 27 18.78 -12.93 -2.29
N ARG A 28 20.10 -12.95 -2.48
CA ARG A 28 20.80 -14.02 -3.21
C ARG A 28 21.43 -15.07 -2.31
N MET A 29 21.45 -14.87 -0.99
CA MET A 29 22.18 -15.72 -0.05
C MET A 29 21.40 -15.90 1.27
N PRO A 30 20.65 -17.01 1.44
CA PRO A 30 19.85 -17.28 2.65
C PRO A 30 20.67 -17.26 3.95
N PHE A 31 21.90 -17.77 3.94
CA PHE A 31 22.79 -17.73 5.11
C PHE A 31 23.27 -16.30 5.45
N ALA A 32 23.49 -15.48 4.41
CA ALA A 32 23.86 -14.09 4.60
C ALA A 32 22.68 -13.30 5.22
N LYS A 33 21.43 -13.72 4.94
CA LYS A 33 20.24 -13.19 5.60
C LYS A 33 20.29 -13.34 7.11
N VAL A 34 20.65 -14.52 7.62
CA VAL A 34 20.82 -14.70 9.07
C VAL A 34 21.94 -13.79 9.60
N ILE A 35 23.16 -13.88 9.03
CA ILE A 35 24.33 -13.14 9.51
C ILE A 35 24.10 -11.62 9.52
N PHE A 36 23.49 -11.07 8.46
CA PHE A 36 23.20 -9.64 8.37
C PHE A 36 22.02 -9.21 9.26
N THR A 37 21.12 -10.10 9.63
CA THR A 37 20.10 -9.79 10.65
C THR A 37 20.77 -9.65 12.02
N LEU A 38 21.75 -10.52 12.31
CA LEU A 38 22.48 -10.51 13.58
C LEU A 38 23.25 -9.21 13.82
N THR A 39 23.60 -8.46 12.77
CA THR A 39 24.29 -7.17 12.95
C THR A 39 23.42 -6.13 13.66
N ASN A 40 22.09 -6.32 13.71
CA ASN A 40 21.21 -5.46 14.50
C ASN A 40 21.37 -5.66 16.01
N PHE A 41 22.04 -6.72 16.47
CA PHE A 41 22.41 -6.90 17.89
C PHE A 41 23.61 -6.05 18.32
N ILE A 42 24.37 -5.50 17.36
CA ILE A 42 25.51 -4.65 17.67
C ILE A 42 24.96 -3.33 18.28
N PRO A 43 25.53 -2.86 19.40
CA PRO A 43 25.15 -1.59 20.00
C PRO A 43 25.15 -0.47 18.96
N HIS A 44 24.06 0.29 18.89
CA HIS A 44 23.88 1.36 17.91
C HIS A 44 23.32 2.61 18.61
N PRO A 45 23.55 3.81 18.06
CA PRO A 45 22.86 5.00 18.52
C PRO A 45 21.34 4.82 18.36
N GLN A 46 20.59 5.17 19.40
CA GLN A 46 19.13 5.06 19.43
C GLN A 46 18.54 6.47 19.48
N SER A 47 18.13 6.99 18.31
CA SER A 47 17.60 8.35 18.16
C SER A 47 16.14 8.39 17.69
N TYR A 48 15.42 7.26 17.71
CA TYR A 48 14.01 7.23 17.36
C TYR A 48 13.20 7.99 18.42
N LYS A 49 12.13 8.67 18.00
CA LYS A 49 11.28 9.53 18.82
C LYS A 49 9.90 8.95 19.08
N TYR A 50 9.44 8.01 18.25
CA TYR A 50 8.11 7.40 18.37
C TYR A 50 8.07 6.02 17.71
N ILE A 51 7.07 5.22 18.08
CA ILE A 51 6.77 3.92 17.48
C ILE A 51 5.38 3.94 16.89
N ILE A 52 5.20 3.34 15.71
CA ILE A 52 3.91 3.11 15.07
C ILE A 52 3.74 1.61 14.86
N LEU A 53 2.63 1.09 15.40
CA LEU A 53 2.14 -0.26 15.13
C LEU A 53 0.91 -0.16 14.22
N GLY A 54 0.96 -0.86 13.09
CA GLY A 54 -0.13 -0.91 12.13
C GLY A 54 0.26 -1.75 10.92
N GLY A 55 -0.50 -1.69 9.83
CA GLY A 55 -0.15 -2.42 8.60
C GLY A 55 -1.31 -2.51 7.63
N HIS A 56 -1.46 -3.64 6.95
CA HIS A 56 -2.41 -3.77 5.85
C HIS A 56 -3.85 -3.83 6.36
N GLY A 57 -4.70 -2.97 5.80
CA GLY A 57 -6.12 -2.91 6.15
C GLY A 57 -6.46 -2.03 7.36
N VAL A 58 -5.49 -1.45 8.08
CA VAL A 58 -5.77 -0.51 9.20
C VAL A 58 -5.57 0.97 8.83
N GLY A 59 -5.22 1.28 7.59
CA GLY A 59 -4.99 2.67 7.16
C GLY A 59 -3.58 3.21 7.43
N LEU A 60 -2.61 2.34 7.73
CA LEU A 60 -1.22 2.75 7.98
C LEU A 60 -0.64 3.58 6.83
N THR A 61 -0.82 3.19 5.56
CA THR A 61 -0.27 3.93 4.41
C THR A 61 -0.76 5.37 4.35
N ALA A 62 -2.04 5.61 4.66
CA ALA A 62 -2.59 6.95 4.73
C ALA A 62 -1.91 7.77 5.83
N PHE A 63 -1.76 7.17 7.02
CA PHE A 63 -1.11 7.82 8.15
C PHE A 63 0.36 8.14 7.86
N LEU A 64 1.12 7.20 7.27
CA LEU A 64 2.51 7.42 6.88
C LEU A 64 2.69 8.57 5.89
N HIS A 65 1.80 8.66 4.89
CA HIS A 65 1.81 9.77 3.92
C HIS A 65 1.69 11.14 4.62
N TYR A 66 0.79 11.27 5.60
CA TYR A 66 0.66 12.53 6.34
C TYR A 66 1.85 12.80 7.26
N LEU A 67 2.41 11.77 7.90
CA LEU A 67 3.64 11.93 8.67
C LEU A 67 4.83 12.38 7.81
N GLU A 68 4.92 11.92 6.57
CA GLU A 68 5.93 12.41 5.61
C GLU A 68 5.72 13.89 5.26
N SER A 69 4.46 14.33 5.14
CA SER A 69 4.13 15.73 4.83
C SER A 69 4.53 16.71 5.93
N ILE A 70 4.51 16.29 7.21
CA ILE A 70 5.02 17.09 8.35
C ILE A 70 6.49 16.78 8.67
N HIS A 71 7.19 16.08 7.77
CA HIS A 71 8.59 15.69 7.91
C HIS A 71 8.93 14.89 9.18
N ALA A 72 7.98 14.09 9.67
CA ALA A 72 8.18 13.21 10.82
C ALA A 72 9.05 11.98 10.51
N LYS A 73 9.39 11.73 9.23
CA LYS A 73 10.36 10.70 8.80
C LYS A 73 10.08 9.30 9.39
N PRO A 74 8.88 8.72 9.18
CA PRO A 74 8.61 7.36 9.60
C PRO A 74 9.49 6.36 8.83
N CYS A 75 9.93 5.27 9.48
CA CYS A 75 10.69 4.20 8.82
C CYS A 75 10.15 2.81 9.14
N GLN A 76 9.71 2.10 8.10
CA GLN A 76 9.42 0.67 8.18
C GLN A 76 10.70 -0.12 8.44
N VAL A 77 10.69 -0.90 9.52
CA VAL A 77 11.87 -1.69 9.94
C VAL A 77 11.88 -3.10 9.37
N LEU A 78 10.75 -3.57 8.84
CA LEU A 78 10.60 -4.92 8.28
C LEU A 78 10.67 -4.91 6.74
N THR A 79 11.08 -6.04 6.18
CA THR A 79 11.05 -6.37 4.75
C THR A 79 10.85 -7.87 4.61
N TYR A 80 9.74 -8.31 3.99
CA TYR A 80 9.33 -9.73 3.93
C TYR A 80 9.46 -10.41 5.31
N GLU A 81 8.70 -9.86 6.28
CA GLU A 81 8.65 -10.17 7.73
C GLU A 81 9.99 -10.27 8.48
N ALA A 82 11.10 -9.86 7.87
CA ALA A 82 12.41 -9.85 8.50
C ALA A 82 12.86 -8.42 8.81
N VAL A 83 13.52 -8.25 9.96
CA VAL A 83 14.18 -6.99 10.30
C VAL A 83 15.26 -6.68 9.27
N ARG A 84 15.17 -5.49 8.65
CA ARG A 84 16.14 -5.02 7.66
C ARG A 84 17.56 -5.02 8.28
N PRO A 85 18.58 -5.52 7.58
CA PRO A 85 19.96 -5.43 8.03
C PRO A 85 20.42 -4.01 8.29
N PHE A 86 21.16 -3.83 9.38
CA PHE A 86 21.77 -2.55 9.78
C PHE A 86 20.76 -1.40 9.90
N ILE A 87 19.45 -1.69 10.00
CA ILE A 87 18.43 -0.66 9.91
C ILE A 87 18.63 0.38 11.00
N PHE A 88 18.95 -0.09 12.20
CA PHE A 88 19.12 0.79 13.35
C PHE A 88 20.33 1.73 13.19
N TRP A 89 21.47 1.17 12.80
CA TRP A 89 22.69 1.91 12.47
C TRP A 89 22.54 2.90 11.33
N ARG A 90 21.76 2.55 10.29
CA ARG A 90 21.60 3.39 9.10
C ARG A 90 20.60 4.51 9.29
N LYS A 91 19.53 4.27 10.04
CA LYS A 91 18.38 5.16 10.13
C LYS A 91 18.34 5.98 11.41
N PHE A 92 18.91 5.51 12.51
CA PHE A 92 18.77 6.17 13.81
C PHE A 92 20.11 6.66 14.37
N ASN A 93 21.02 7.06 13.49
CA ASN A 93 22.34 7.56 13.86
C ASN A 93 22.45 9.09 13.98
N GLY A 94 21.38 9.86 13.72
CA GLY A 94 21.37 11.33 13.84
C GLY A 94 22.30 12.12 12.90
N PHE A 95 23.22 11.46 12.18
CA PHE A 95 24.29 12.10 11.39
C PHE A 95 24.12 11.96 9.87
N SER A 96 23.02 11.34 9.40
CA SER A 96 22.76 11.12 7.98
C SER A 96 21.56 11.92 7.48
N LYS A 97 21.63 12.42 6.24
CA LYS A 97 20.46 12.95 5.51
C LYS A 97 19.32 11.93 5.37
N GLN A 98 19.59 10.64 5.59
CA GLN A 98 18.62 9.55 5.53
C GLN A 98 18.12 9.08 6.91
N SER A 99 18.38 9.85 7.97
CA SER A 99 17.92 9.52 9.31
C SER A 99 16.39 9.49 9.39
N SER A 100 15.87 8.76 10.36
CA SER A 100 14.46 8.57 10.62
C SER A 100 14.16 8.83 12.09
N ASP A 101 12.98 9.34 12.35
CA ASP A 101 12.54 9.66 13.71
C ASP A 101 11.55 8.60 14.20
N GLY A 102 10.82 7.91 13.29
CA GLY A 102 9.82 6.91 13.64
C GLY A 102 10.22 5.46 13.37
N LEU A 103 9.95 4.57 14.31
CA LEU A 103 9.95 3.12 14.11
C LEU A 103 8.56 2.67 13.65
N VAL A 104 8.43 2.10 12.45
CA VAL A 104 7.15 1.59 11.94
C VAL A 104 7.21 0.08 11.79
N PHE A 105 6.26 -0.58 12.44
CA PHE A 105 5.98 -2.00 12.33
C PHE A 105 4.72 -2.10 11.49
N ASP A 106 4.88 -2.53 10.24
CA ASP A 106 3.81 -2.64 9.25
C ASP A 106 3.26 -4.07 9.09
N LYS A 107 3.84 -5.01 9.86
CA LYS A 107 3.72 -6.47 9.74
C LYS A 107 4.11 -7.15 11.06
N ALA A 108 3.51 -8.30 11.35
CA ALA A 108 4.01 -9.18 12.39
C ALA A 108 5.32 -9.86 11.92
N PRO A 109 6.41 -9.83 12.71
CA PRO A 109 7.65 -10.48 12.31
C PRO A 109 7.55 -12.00 12.47
N LEU A 110 7.87 -12.74 11.40
CA LEU A 110 7.87 -14.22 11.42
C LEU A 110 9.23 -14.82 11.75
N ASN A 111 10.29 -14.01 11.86
CA ASN A 111 11.62 -14.53 12.17
C ASN A 111 11.85 -14.66 13.69
N ALA A 112 12.47 -15.77 14.10
CA ALA A 112 12.77 -16.04 15.51
C ALA A 112 13.67 -15.00 16.19
N TYR A 113 14.42 -14.20 15.40
CA TYR A 113 15.35 -13.20 15.91
C TYR A 113 14.71 -11.83 16.19
N ALA A 114 13.54 -11.51 15.62
CA ALA A 114 12.91 -10.21 15.80
C ALA A 114 12.72 -9.84 17.28
N PRO A 115 12.15 -10.70 18.15
CA PRO A 115 11.98 -10.37 19.57
C PRO A 115 13.31 -10.00 20.24
N SER A 116 14.38 -10.75 19.97
CA SER A 116 15.69 -10.48 20.54
C SER A 116 16.30 -9.17 20.00
N ILE A 117 16.11 -8.87 18.71
CA ILE A 117 16.58 -7.62 18.11
C ILE A 117 15.85 -6.44 18.73
N PHE A 118 14.52 -6.49 18.81
CA PHE A 118 13.74 -5.40 19.40
C PHE A 118 14.03 -5.24 20.90
N LYS A 119 14.37 -6.32 21.62
CA LYS A 119 14.86 -6.24 23.02
C LYS A 119 16.17 -5.45 23.17
N SER A 120 16.95 -5.27 22.11
CA SER A 120 18.17 -4.43 22.14
C SER A 120 17.85 -2.93 22.18
N LEU A 121 16.64 -2.53 21.79
CA LEU A 121 16.15 -1.17 21.91
C LEU A 121 15.89 -0.84 23.39
N LYS A 122 16.23 0.38 23.79
CA LYS A 122 16.21 0.84 25.19
C LYS A 122 15.58 2.22 25.36
N TYR A 123 15.60 3.05 24.34
CA TYR A 123 15.04 4.39 24.44
C TYR A 123 13.52 4.34 24.48
N LYS A 124 12.93 4.88 25.56
CA LYS A 124 11.47 4.86 25.77
C LYS A 124 10.82 6.02 25.03
N VAL A 125 9.81 5.73 24.22
CA VAL A 125 9.12 6.72 23.39
C VAL A 125 7.61 6.46 23.31
N PRO A 126 6.80 7.46 22.91
CA PRO A 126 5.37 7.26 22.70
C PRO A 126 5.11 6.23 21.60
N LEU A 127 4.14 5.34 21.84
CA LEU A 127 3.69 4.36 20.86
C LEU A 127 2.30 4.72 20.35
N TYR A 128 2.11 4.68 19.04
CA TYR A 128 0.84 4.84 18.35
C TYR A 128 0.43 3.52 17.73
N GLN A 129 -0.70 2.96 18.16
CA GLN A 129 -1.24 1.71 17.62
C GLN A 129 -2.52 2.00 16.85
N ILE A 130 -2.49 1.75 15.55
CA ILE A 130 -3.66 1.92 14.69
C ILE A 130 -4.54 0.69 14.83
N ILE A 131 -5.80 0.90 15.21
CA ILE A 131 -6.75 -0.15 15.54
C ILE A 131 -7.98 -0.08 14.63
N ARG A 132 -8.47 -1.25 14.23
CA ARG A 132 -9.66 -1.41 13.39
C ARG A 132 -10.31 -2.76 13.71
N ASP A 133 -11.63 -2.86 13.53
CA ASP A 133 -12.36 -4.13 13.62
C ASP A 133 -11.64 -5.22 12.78
N PRO A 134 -11.20 -6.33 13.40
CA PRO A 134 -10.54 -7.45 12.72
C PRO A 134 -11.27 -7.99 11.48
N ILE A 135 -12.60 -8.11 11.50
CA ILE A 135 -13.37 -8.56 10.33
C ILE A 135 -13.30 -7.51 9.20
N SER A 136 -13.34 -6.23 9.53
CA SER A 136 -13.14 -5.16 8.54
C SER A 136 -11.70 -5.11 8.00
N ILE A 137 -10.69 -5.50 8.80
CA ILE A 137 -9.31 -5.69 8.32
C ILE A 137 -9.27 -6.83 7.30
N ILE A 138 -9.89 -7.97 7.61
CA ILE A 138 -9.99 -9.11 6.68
C ILE A 138 -10.67 -8.65 5.39
N LYS A 139 -11.82 -7.96 5.48
CA LYS A 139 -12.53 -7.38 4.32
C LYS A 139 -11.62 -6.54 3.44
N SER A 140 -10.89 -5.61 4.05
CA SER A 140 -10.00 -4.71 3.32
C SER A 140 -8.89 -5.47 2.57
N ASN A 141 -8.41 -6.57 3.12
CA ASN A 141 -7.32 -7.35 2.52
C ASN A 141 -7.83 -8.32 1.45
N ILE A 142 -8.93 -9.05 1.71
CA ILE A 142 -9.48 -9.99 0.74
C ILE A 142 -9.92 -9.28 -0.54
N ASN A 143 -10.63 -8.15 -0.43
CA ASN A 143 -11.14 -7.46 -1.62
C ASN A 143 -10.02 -6.89 -2.49
N VAL A 144 -8.92 -6.42 -1.91
CA VAL A 144 -7.74 -5.98 -2.67
C VAL A 144 -7.03 -7.17 -3.30
N SER A 145 -6.85 -8.26 -2.56
CA SER A 145 -6.15 -9.45 -3.04
C SER A 145 -6.93 -10.14 -4.17
N MET A 146 -8.26 -10.15 -4.07
CA MET A 146 -9.15 -10.60 -5.13
C MET A 146 -9.05 -9.72 -6.37
N PHE A 147 -8.97 -8.40 -6.20
CA PHE A 147 -8.79 -7.47 -7.31
C PHE A 147 -7.46 -7.71 -8.05
N HIS A 148 -6.40 -8.00 -7.30
CA HIS A 148 -5.09 -8.36 -7.86
C HIS A 148 -5.10 -9.69 -8.64
N ALA A 149 -6.07 -10.57 -8.37
CA ALA A 149 -6.18 -11.88 -8.99
C ALA A 149 -7.53 -12.10 -9.70
N ILE A 150 -8.22 -11.03 -10.10
CA ILE A 150 -9.63 -11.08 -10.49
C ILE A 150 -9.91 -11.96 -11.71
N SER A 151 -8.92 -12.16 -12.58
CA SER A 151 -8.99 -13.09 -13.71
C SER A 151 -9.19 -14.55 -13.28
N LYS A 152 -8.71 -14.93 -12.10
CA LYS A 152 -8.80 -16.29 -11.55
C LYS A 152 -10.10 -16.58 -10.81
N ILE A 153 -10.87 -15.55 -10.47
CA ILE A 153 -12.08 -15.69 -9.64
C ILE A 153 -13.27 -15.82 -10.56
N ASN A 154 -13.74 -17.03 -10.86
CA ASN A 154 -14.84 -17.23 -11.84
C ASN A 154 -16.15 -17.69 -11.18
N SER A 155 -16.12 -17.92 -9.88
CA SER A 155 -17.25 -18.39 -9.09
C SER A 155 -17.19 -17.88 -7.66
N GLN A 156 -18.29 -18.06 -6.93
CA GLN A 156 -18.31 -17.77 -5.50
C GLN A 156 -17.43 -18.73 -4.69
N GLU A 157 -17.27 -19.95 -5.18
CA GLU A 157 -16.39 -20.94 -4.57
C GLU A 157 -14.92 -20.49 -4.66
N ASP A 158 -14.50 -19.99 -5.83
CA ASP A 158 -13.15 -19.42 -6.00
C ASP A 158 -12.92 -18.25 -5.03
N ALA A 159 -13.88 -17.34 -4.92
CA ALA A 159 -13.80 -16.22 -3.99
C ALA A 159 -13.70 -16.69 -2.53
N SER A 160 -14.47 -17.71 -2.15
CA SER A 160 -14.46 -18.29 -0.80
C SER A 160 -13.14 -18.98 -0.49
N ASN A 161 -12.60 -19.76 -1.43
CA ASN A 161 -11.26 -20.36 -1.31
C ASN A 161 -10.19 -19.29 -1.16
N TYR A 162 -10.31 -18.18 -1.92
CA TYR A 162 -9.39 -17.05 -1.83
C TYR A 162 -9.46 -16.35 -0.46
N LEU A 163 -10.63 -16.30 0.19
CA LEU A 163 -10.79 -15.79 1.55
C LEU A 163 -9.95 -16.60 2.55
N PHE A 164 -10.06 -17.92 2.54
CA PHE A 164 -9.27 -18.78 3.43
C PHE A 164 -7.76 -18.63 3.17
N LEU A 165 -7.35 -18.71 1.90
CA LEU A 165 -5.94 -18.49 1.50
C LEU A 165 -5.42 -17.12 1.95
N THR A 166 -6.23 -16.07 1.83
CA THR A 166 -5.89 -14.72 2.27
C THR A 166 -5.69 -14.68 3.79
N ILE A 167 -6.55 -15.33 4.56
CA ILE A 167 -6.41 -15.36 6.03
C ILE A 167 -5.18 -16.16 6.46
N ASP A 168 -4.89 -17.27 5.78
CA ASP A 168 -3.76 -18.14 6.11
C ASP A 168 -2.40 -17.62 5.63
N HIS A 169 -2.36 -16.83 4.56
CA HIS A 169 -1.11 -16.42 3.90
C HIS A 169 -0.85 -14.92 3.88
N ILE A 170 -1.79 -14.07 4.32
CA ILE A 170 -1.48 -12.67 4.54
C ILE A 170 -0.92 -12.53 5.96
N GLU A 171 0.39 -12.69 6.03
CA GLU A 171 1.23 -12.46 7.20
C GLU A 171 1.19 -10.99 7.68
N HIS A 172 0.43 -10.13 6.99
CA HIS A 172 0.20 -8.72 7.29
C HIS A 172 -1.25 -8.43 7.71
N LEU A 173 -2.07 -9.44 8.03
CA LEU A 173 -3.39 -9.22 8.60
C LEU A 173 -3.23 -8.67 10.01
N MET A 174 -3.39 -7.35 10.12
CA MET A 174 -3.05 -6.58 11.32
C MET A 174 -4.12 -6.60 12.41
N PHE A 175 -4.72 -7.75 12.68
CA PHE A 175 -5.41 -7.92 13.95
C PHE A 175 -4.49 -8.46 15.04
N HIS A 176 -3.17 -8.55 14.81
CA HIS A 176 -2.13 -8.99 15.75
C HIS A 176 -1.76 -7.93 16.81
N PHE A 177 -2.76 -7.29 17.42
CA PHE A 177 -2.54 -6.13 18.27
C PHE A 177 -1.69 -6.45 19.50
N THR A 178 -1.99 -7.56 20.18
CA THR A 178 -1.28 -7.96 21.41
C THR A 178 0.13 -8.45 21.10
N SER A 179 0.26 -9.33 20.10
CA SER A 179 1.55 -9.92 19.72
C SER A 179 2.57 -8.87 19.28
N GLU A 180 2.16 -7.90 18.45
CA GLU A 180 3.06 -6.83 18.03
C GLU A 180 3.42 -5.88 19.16
N ARG A 181 2.43 -5.51 19.98
CA ARG A 181 2.64 -4.64 21.13
C ARG A 181 3.63 -5.25 22.12
N ALA A 182 3.62 -6.57 22.29
CA ALA A 182 4.56 -7.28 23.15
C ALA A 182 6.04 -7.12 22.72
N LEU A 183 6.32 -6.95 21.42
CA LEU A 183 7.69 -6.79 20.90
C LEU A 183 8.37 -5.51 21.40
N VAL A 184 7.57 -4.47 21.67
CA VAL A 184 8.05 -3.10 21.93
C VAL A 184 7.49 -2.49 23.22
N SER A 185 6.69 -3.24 23.99
CA SER A 185 6.09 -2.76 25.24
C SER A 185 7.14 -2.20 26.22
N HIS A 186 8.31 -2.84 26.30
CA HIS A 186 9.42 -2.43 27.16
C HIS A 186 10.04 -1.07 26.81
N ILE A 187 9.88 -0.59 25.56
CA ILE A 187 10.34 0.73 25.09
C ILE A 187 9.20 1.72 24.86
N ALA A 188 7.98 1.39 25.28
CA ALA A 188 6.87 2.33 25.23
C ALA A 188 6.86 3.20 26.49
N SER A 189 6.86 4.53 26.33
CA SER A 189 6.61 5.45 27.45
C SER A 189 5.11 5.60 27.74
N GLU A 190 4.29 5.53 26.69
CA GLU A 190 2.84 5.66 26.71
C GLU A 190 2.24 5.04 25.45
N VAL A 191 0.92 4.81 25.44
CA VAL A 191 0.19 4.18 24.33
C VAL A 191 -0.94 5.07 23.87
N HIS A 192 -0.98 5.31 22.57
CA HIS A 192 -2.03 6.06 21.89
C HIS A 192 -2.72 5.13 20.89
N TYR A 193 -4.00 4.87 21.10
CA TYR A 193 -4.81 4.11 20.15
C TYR A 193 -5.42 5.05 19.11
N LEU A 194 -5.11 4.81 17.84
CA LEU A 194 -5.66 5.57 16.71
C LEU A 194 -6.79 4.76 16.07
N ARG A 195 -8.04 5.23 16.22
CA ARG A 195 -9.21 4.67 15.55
C ARG A 195 -9.28 5.11 14.10
N MET A 196 -10.15 4.45 13.33
CA MET A 196 -10.48 4.85 11.97
C MET A 196 -10.98 6.29 11.89
N ARG A 197 -11.80 6.74 12.85
CA ARG A 197 -12.27 8.13 12.90
C ARG A 197 -11.18 9.15 13.20
N ASP A 198 -10.06 8.72 13.77
CA ASP A 198 -8.93 9.62 14.04
C ASP A 198 -8.03 9.75 12.79
N ILE A 199 -8.17 8.85 11.82
CA ILE A 199 -7.35 8.81 10.59
C ILE A 199 -8.17 8.89 9.29
N ASP A 200 -9.47 9.16 9.39
CA ASP A 200 -10.31 9.48 8.25
C ASP A 200 -10.18 10.97 7.86
N ASP A 201 -10.91 11.38 6.83
CA ASP A 201 -10.82 12.74 6.30
C ASP A 201 -11.26 13.81 7.33
N SER A 202 -12.06 13.43 8.34
CA SER A 202 -12.55 14.34 9.38
C SER A 202 -11.60 14.46 10.57
N GLY A 203 -10.97 13.35 10.98
CA GLY A 203 -10.10 13.32 12.16
C GLY A 203 -8.62 13.54 11.89
N MET A 204 -8.15 13.28 10.65
CA MET A 204 -6.72 13.28 10.32
C MET A 204 -6.03 14.61 10.66
N LEU A 205 -6.66 15.75 10.38
CA LEU A 205 -6.06 17.06 10.64
C LEU A 205 -5.77 17.26 12.13
N HIS A 206 -6.74 16.96 12.98
CA HIS A 206 -6.59 17.07 14.43
C HIS A 206 -5.53 16.09 14.95
N THR A 207 -5.52 14.86 14.44
CA THR A 207 -4.48 13.86 14.78
C THR A 207 -3.09 14.34 14.39
N MET A 208 -2.93 14.95 13.21
CA MET A 208 -1.65 15.52 12.75
C MET A 208 -1.22 16.73 13.57
N GLN A 209 -2.15 17.61 13.96
CA GLN A 209 -1.86 18.73 14.86
C GLN A 209 -1.36 18.28 16.23
N SER A 210 -2.04 17.30 16.82
CA SER A 210 -1.63 16.70 18.10
C SER A 210 -0.26 16.04 17.99
N PHE A 211 -0.03 15.27 16.92
CA PHE A 211 1.26 14.62 16.67
C PHE A 211 2.39 15.64 16.46
N ALA A 212 2.17 16.63 15.60
CA ALA A 212 3.16 17.67 15.29
C ALA A 212 3.53 18.47 16.54
N SER A 213 2.53 18.91 17.32
CA SER A 213 2.74 19.62 18.59
C SER A 213 3.59 18.81 19.57
N LYS A 214 3.28 17.51 19.73
CA LYS A 214 3.99 16.64 20.68
C LYS A 214 5.47 16.46 20.36
N PHE A 215 5.84 16.42 19.09
CA PHE A 215 7.20 16.13 18.63
C PHE A 215 7.94 17.37 18.09
N GLY A 216 7.30 18.54 18.10
CA GLY A 216 7.87 19.79 17.58
C GLY A 216 8.02 19.81 16.06
N TYR A 217 7.11 19.18 15.32
CA TYR A 217 7.05 19.29 13.86
C TYR A 217 6.22 20.51 13.43
N ASN A 218 6.58 21.10 12.29
CA ASN A 218 5.81 22.19 11.70
C ASN A 218 4.74 21.62 10.77
N LEU A 219 3.52 22.16 10.89
CA LEU A 219 2.50 22.03 9.86
C LEU A 219 2.71 23.18 8.87
N ASP A 220 3.34 22.91 7.73
CA ASP A 220 3.50 23.92 6.69
C ASP A 220 2.11 24.37 6.21
N SER A 221 1.87 25.68 6.13
CA SER A 221 0.58 26.29 5.78
C SER A 221 0.05 25.97 4.36
N GLN A 222 0.82 25.26 3.52
CA GLN A 222 0.31 24.62 2.31
C GLN A 222 -0.53 23.36 2.62
N SER A 223 -0.62 23.00 3.90
CA SER A 223 -1.44 21.92 4.42
C SER A 223 -2.95 22.19 4.36
N SER A 224 -3.43 23.28 3.76
CA SER A 224 -4.85 23.40 3.40
C SER A 224 -5.23 22.48 2.23
N ASP A 225 -4.24 21.98 1.47
CA ASP A 225 -4.40 20.91 0.47
C ASP A 225 -4.39 19.48 1.13
N VAL A 226 -4.48 19.39 2.47
CA VAL A 226 -4.43 18.11 3.25
C VAL A 226 -5.70 17.27 3.17
N VAL A 227 -6.77 17.82 2.62
CA VAL A 227 -7.97 17.05 2.26
C VAL A 227 -7.83 16.59 0.82
N GLY A 228 -7.28 15.37 0.65
CA GLY A 228 -7.09 14.73 -0.65
C GLY A 228 -5.65 14.86 -1.15
N GLY A 229 -4.88 13.77 -1.08
CA GLY A 229 -3.48 13.69 -1.52
C GLY A 229 -3.29 13.85 -3.03
N GLY A 230 -3.58 15.03 -3.57
CA GLY A 230 -3.32 15.42 -4.94
C GLY A 230 -1.88 15.91 -5.09
N GLY A 231 -1.08 15.21 -5.90
CA GLY A 231 0.21 15.73 -6.34
C GLY A 231 0.02 16.80 -7.42
N LYS A 232 0.57 18.00 -7.22
CA LYS A 232 0.74 18.98 -8.32
C LYS A 232 1.87 18.52 -9.24
N PHE A 233 1.62 18.46 -10.55
CA PHE A 233 2.66 18.24 -11.56
C PHE A 233 2.65 19.35 -12.61
N THR A 234 3.84 19.79 -13.01
CA THR A 234 4.03 20.79 -14.07
C THR A 234 4.19 20.06 -15.40
N LEU A 235 3.19 20.14 -16.29
CA LEU A 235 3.25 19.63 -17.66
C LEU A 235 3.72 20.74 -18.61
N LYS A 236 4.64 20.45 -19.54
CA LYS A 236 4.97 21.34 -20.67
C LYS A 236 4.12 20.97 -21.88
N SER A 237 3.36 21.92 -22.42
CA SER A 237 2.50 21.69 -23.59
C SER A 237 3.29 21.74 -24.91
N SER A 238 2.79 21.00 -25.91
CA SER A 238 3.13 21.20 -27.33
C SER A 238 1.86 21.54 -28.11
N ASN A 239 1.86 22.69 -28.77
CA ASN A 239 0.75 23.22 -29.57
C ASN A 239 0.55 22.43 -30.87
N ASN A 240 -0.70 22.11 -31.24
CA ASN A 240 -1.19 22.09 -32.64
C ASN A 240 -2.74 22.01 -32.69
N LYS A 241 -3.35 22.64 -33.72
CA LYS A 241 -4.80 22.95 -33.85
C LYS A 241 -5.47 22.29 -35.08
N LEU A 242 -6.77 21.96 -34.92
CA LEU A 242 -7.92 21.89 -35.88
C LEU A 242 -8.02 20.71 -36.90
N PRO A 243 -9.20 20.40 -37.50
CA PRO A 243 -10.62 20.74 -37.22
C PRO A 243 -11.61 19.51 -37.18
N SER A 244 -12.89 19.78 -36.88
CA SER A 244 -13.98 18.85 -36.54
C SER A 244 -14.87 18.37 -37.72
N SER A 245 -15.56 17.22 -37.57
CA SER A 245 -17.06 17.14 -37.50
C SER A 245 -17.66 15.71 -37.68
N TYR A 246 -18.85 15.52 -37.06
CA TYR A 246 -19.95 14.53 -37.22
C TYR A 246 -19.96 13.13 -36.52
N ILE A 247 -20.62 13.08 -35.34
CA ILE A 247 -21.86 12.33 -34.90
C ILE A 247 -22.17 10.97 -35.60
N SER A 248 -22.48 9.81 -34.97
CA SER A 248 -23.20 9.49 -33.71
C SER A 248 -22.85 8.12 -33.06
N THR A 249 -23.25 7.98 -31.79
CA THR A 249 -23.53 6.74 -31.00
C THR A 249 -22.33 5.91 -30.53
N GLN A 250 -21.32 6.54 -29.92
CA GLN A 250 -20.16 5.85 -29.30
C GLN A 250 -19.62 6.68 -28.13
N LEU A 251 -18.75 6.10 -27.29
CA LEU A 251 -17.99 6.79 -26.23
C LEU A 251 -17.69 8.25 -26.60
N HIS A 252 -18.11 9.20 -25.77
CA HIS A 252 -17.76 10.60 -25.97
C HIS A 252 -16.28 10.80 -25.61
N ILE A 253 -15.38 10.49 -26.55
CA ILE A 253 -14.01 11.00 -26.56
C ILE A 253 -14.15 12.45 -27.03
N SER A 254 -14.15 13.41 -26.12
CA SER A 254 -14.09 14.82 -26.53
C SER A 254 -12.67 15.14 -26.98
N ASP A 255 -12.51 15.55 -28.25
CA ASP A 255 -11.25 16.10 -28.78
C ASP A 255 -11.04 17.58 -28.39
N ASN A 256 -11.80 18.06 -27.41
CA ASN A 256 -11.59 19.39 -26.85
C ASN A 256 -10.44 19.32 -25.85
N THR A 257 -9.24 19.71 -26.26
CA THR A 257 -8.16 20.12 -25.35
C THR A 257 -8.72 21.21 -24.43
N PRO A 258 -8.98 20.97 -23.14
CA PRO A 258 -9.39 22.03 -22.25
C PRO A 258 -8.15 22.86 -21.94
N THR A 259 -8.19 24.15 -22.24
CA THR A 259 -7.25 25.17 -21.72
C THR A 259 -7.41 25.40 -20.20
N TYR A 260 -7.74 24.35 -19.45
CA TYR A 260 -8.04 24.36 -18.02
C TYR A 260 -7.27 23.22 -17.36
N LEU A 261 -5.95 23.33 -17.32
CA LEU A 261 -5.07 22.35 -16.66
C LEU A 261 -4.43 22.86 -15.37
N ASP A 262 -4.68 24.10 -14.97
CA ASP A 262 -4.18 24.64 -13.70
C ASP A 262 -5.03 24.25 -12.48
N SER A 263 -6.17 23.55 -12.66
CA SER A 263 -7.13 23.36 -11.55
C SER A 263 -7.82 21.99 -11.46
N ILE A 264 -7.46 20.96 -12.22
CA ILE A 264 -8.02 19.62 -11.98
C ILE A 264 -7.23 18.96 -10.85
N GLN A 265 -7.63 19.24 -9.61
CA GLN A 265 -7.24 18.44 -8.45
C GLN A 265 -7.85 17.04 -8.63
N GLU A 266 -7.02 16.03 -8.84
CA GLU A 266 -7.44 14.64 -8.69
C GLU A 266 -7.84 14.47 -7.23
N SER A 267 -9.14 14.40 -6.95
CA SER A 267 -9.62 14.00 -5.64
C SER A 267 -9.17 12.57 -5.44
N ALA A 268 -8.11 12.40 -4.63
CA ALA A 268 -7.65 11.10 -4.20
C ALA A 268 -8.68 10.52 -3.22
N ILE A 269 -9.85 10.13 -3.72
CA ILE A 269 -10.79 9.30 -2.98
C ILE A 269 -10.06 7.97 -2.74
N LYS A 270 -9.43 7.86 -1.57
CA LYS A 270 -8.81 6.64 -1.07
C LYS A 270 -9.87 5.54 -1.10
N GLY A 271 -9.76 4.63 -2.07
CA GLY A 271 -10.69 3.50 -2.18
C GLY A 271 -11.24 3.23 -3.58
N SER A 272 -11.16 4.18 -4.52
CA SER A 272 -11.60 3.90 -5.89
C SER A 272 -10.71 2.84 -6.55
N LEU A 273 -11.33 1.80 -7.12
CA LEU A 273 -10.63 0.73 -7.83
C LEU A 273 -10.19 1.13 -9.24
N PHE A 274 -10.91 2.06 -9.87
CA PHE A 274 -10.61 2.51 -11.24
C PHE A 274 -9.19 3.05 -11.43
N PRO A 275 -8.69 4.04 -10.64
CA PRO A 275 -7.31 4.50 -10.80
C PRO A 275 -6.27 3.39 -10.54
N ARG A 276 -6.64 2.33 -9.79
CA ARG A 276 -5.76 1.18 -9.53
C ARG A 276 -5.60 0.25 -10.74
N CYS A 277 -6.48 0.36 -11.74
CA CYS A 277 -6.32 -0.32 -13.03
C CYS A 277 -5.18 0.25 -13.88
N PHE A 278 -4.56 1.35 -13.42
CA PHE A 278 -3.52 2.07 -14.14
C PHE A 278 -2.26 2.18 -13.27
N PRO A 279 -1.06 2.34 -13.86
CA PRO A 279 -0.78 2.53 -15.29
C PRO A 279 -0.83 1.25 -16.13
N TYR A 280 -1.52 1.30 -17.27
CA TYR A 280 -1.49 0.25 -18.28
C TYR A 280 -0.37 0.50 -19.29
N VAL A 281 0.52 -0.47 -19.48
CA VAL A 281 1.70 -0.37 -20.34
C VAL A 281 1.55 -1.34 -21.49
N PHE A 282 1.71 -0.88 -22.73
CA PHE A 282 1.60 -1.71 -23.92
C PHE A 282 2.57 -1.27 -25.01
N GLU A 283 2.89 -2.20 -25.90
CA GLU A 283 3.74 -1.95 -27.07
C GLU A 283 2.89 -1.84 -28.34
N TYR A 284 3.26 -0.90 -29.20
CA TYR A 284 2.67 -0.72 -30.52
C TYR A 284 3.72 -0.13 -31.47
N ASN A 285 3.92 -0.76 -32.63
CA ASN A 285 4.94 -0.38 -33.61
C ASN A 285 6.35 -0.21 -33.03
N ASN A 286 6.78 -1.14 -32.16
CA ASN A 286 8.06 -1.11 -31.43
C ASN A 286 8.23 0.11 -30.49
N GLU A 287 7.14 0.80 -30.18
CA GLU A 287 7.10 1.91 -29.22
C GLU A 287 6.31 1.52 -27.98
N ILE A 288 6.76 2.02 -26.82
CA ILE A 288 6.12 1.76 -25.53
C ILE A 288 5.22 2.93 -25.19
N PHE A 289 3.95 2.61 -24.92
CA PHE A 289 2.93 3.54 -24.48
C PHE A 289 2.47 3.23 -23.07
N VAL A 290 2.06 4.27 -22.36
CA VAL A 290 1.49 4.18 -21.02
C VAL A 290 0.18 4.96 -20.99
N LEU A 291 -0.88 4.30 -20.55
CA LEU A 291 -2.15 4.92 -20.21
C LEU A 291 -2.27 5.01 -18.69
N SER A 292 -2.41 6.21 -18.13
CA SER A 292 -2.43 6.41 -16.67
C SER A 292 -3.22 7.63 -16.24
N THR A 293 -3.69 7.65 -14.99
CA THR A 293 -4.07 8.91 -14.34
C THR A 293 -2.83 9.77 -14.08
N PRO A 294 -2.96 11.11 -14.01
CA PRO A 294 -1.87 12.02 -13.70
C PRO A 294 -1.12 11.64 -12.41
N SER A 295 -1.84 11.35 -11.31
CA SER A 295 -1.21 10.98 -10.02
C SER A 295 -0.34 9.73 -10.09
N ARG A 296 -0.62 8.81 -11.02
CA ARG A 296 0.06 7.51 -11.16
C ARG A 296 1.11 7.49 -12.29
N LEU A 297 1.29 8.61 -13.00
CA LEU A 297 2.29 8.77 -14.07
C LEU A 297 3.67 9.19 -13.53
N ASN A 298 4.17 8.51 -12.49
CA ASN A 298 5.43 8.85 -11.81
C ASN A 298 6.51 7.75 -11.88
N GLY A 299 6.26 6.70 -12.67
CA GLY A 299 7.16 5.54 -12.83
C GLY A 299 7.27 4.61 -11.61
N GLN A 300 6.64 4.94 -10.48
CA GLN A 300 6.62 4.14 -9.25
C GLN A 300 5.31 3.38 -9.06
N SER A 301 4.19 3.93 -9.54
CA SER A 301 2.88 3.26 -9.48
C SER A 301 2.85 2.00 -10.35
N ILE A 302 2.12 0.98 -9.89
CA ILE A 302 1.90 -0.28 -10.61
C ILE A 302 0.42 -0.44 -10.94
N GLN A 303 0.10 -1.15 -12.02
CA GLN A 303 -1.25 -1.64 -12.24
C GLN A 303 -1.55 -2.70 -11.18
N GLU A 304 -2.66 -2.54 -10.48
CA GLU A 304 -3.10 -3.46 -9.41
C GLU A 304 -4.18 -4.42 -9.90
N VAL A 305 -4.89 -4.13 -11.00
CA VAL A 305 -5.84 -5.10 -11.56
C VAL A 305 -5.08 -6.24 -12.23
N ASP A 306 -5.43 -7.47 -11.87
CA ASP A 306 -4.89 -8.71 -12.47
C ASP A 306 -3.35 -8.74 -12.57
N MET A 307 -2.69 -8.51 -11.43
CA MET A 307 -1.23 -8.41 -11.32
C MET A 307 -0.49 -9.68 -11.77
N ILE A 308 -1.17 -10.81 -11.92
CA ILE A 308 -0.59 -12.07 -12.38
C ILE A 308 -0.12 -11.97 -13.85
N THR A 309 -0.72 -11.06 -14.62
CA THR A 309 -0.39 -10.83 -16.04
C THR A 309 0.65 -9.72 -16.27
N LEU A 310 1.19 -9.12 -15.20
CA LEU A 310 2.09 -7.97 -15.32
C LEU A 310 3.35 -8.30 -16.13
N ALA A 311 3.43 -7.71 -17.32
CA ALA A 311 4.69 -7.52 -18.02
C ALA A 311 5.59 -6.57 -17.21
N LYS A 312 6.90 -6.85 -17.19
CA LYS A 312 7.87 -5.99 -16.52
C LYS A 312 7.81 -4.58 -17.10
N ARG A 313 7.41 -3.59 -16.30
CA ARG A 313 7.46 -2.18 -16.68
C ARG A 313 8.92 -1.73 -16.83
N PRO A 314 9.30 -1.03 -17.91
CA PRO A 314 10.61 -0.38 -17.98
C PRO A 314 10.68 0.74 -16.94
N HIS A 315 11.80 0.86 -16.23
CA HIS A 315 12.03 2.04 -15.37
C HIS A 315 12.26 3.26 -16.26
N ILE A 316 11.20 4.03 -16.49
CA ILE A 316 11.21 5.23 -17.33
C ILE A 316 11.23 6.46 -16.42
N LYS A 317 12.18 7.37 -16.69
CA LYS A 317 12.34 8.61 -15.92
C LYS A 317 11.39 9.72 -16.37
N GLU A 318 11.01 9.72 -17.64
CA GLU A 318 10.26 10.80 -18.26
C GLU A 318 9.20 10.23 -19.20
N TYR A 319 8.00 10.80 -19.13
CA TYR A 319 6.87 10.47 -20.00
C TYR A 319 6.53 11.68 -20.85
N TYR A 320 6.17 11.44 -22.12
CA TYR A 320 5.78 12.46 -23.07
C TYR A 320 4.28 12.32 -23.36
N PRO A 321 3.41 13.18 -22.79
CA PRO A 321 1.98 13.13 -23.02
C PRO A 321 1.64 13.27 -24.50
N ILE A 322 0.66 12.49 -24.95
CA ILE A 322 0.20 12.44 -26.33
C ILE A 322 -1.26 12.91 -26.40
N LYS A 323 -2.13 12.30 -25.59
CA LYS A 323 -3.58 12.55 -25.63
C LYS A 323 -4.21 12.33 -24.26
N HIS A 324 -5.27 13.09 -23.98
CA HIS A 324 -6.11 12.92 -22.80
C HIS A 324 -7.38 12.16 -23.16
N TYR A 325 -7.87 11.36 -22.22
CA TYR A 325 -9.13 10.64 -22.32
C TYR A 325 -9.94 10.91 -21.06
N VAL A 326 -11.22 11.19 -21.25
CA VAL A 326 -12.21 11.23 -20.18
C VAL A 326 -13.06 9.99 -20.30
N VAL A 327 -13.21 9.26 -19.21
CA VAL A 327 -13.98 8.02 -19.16
C VAL A 327 -15.29 8.30 -18.45
N GLN A 328 -16.41 7.96 -19.08
CA GLN A 328 -17.74 8.20 -18.53
C GLN A 328 -17.92 7.49 -17.17
N ASN A 329 -18.53 8.17 -16.21
CA ASN A 329 -18.69 7.78 -14.80
C ASN A 329 -17.38 7.77 -13.97
N TYR A 330 -16.26 8.15 -14.58
CA TYR A 330 -14.94 8.28 -13.96
C TYR A 330 -14.26 9.59 -14.38
N GLU A 331 -15.06 10.64 -14.62
CA GLU A 331 -14.62 11.95 -15.10
C GLU A 331 -13.60 12.60 -14.15
N GLN A 332 -13.68 12.29 -12.86
CA GLN A 332 -12.75 12.72 -11.81
C GLN A 332 -11.35 12.07 -11.91
N TYR A 333 -11.18 11.05 -12.76
CA TYR A 333 -9.91 10.36 -13.02
C TYR A 333 -9.53 10.45 -14.51
N PRO A 334 -9.16 11.64 -15.02
CA PRO A 334 -8.75 11.78 -16.41
C PRO A 334 -7.55 10.88 -16.70
N LEU A 335 -7.53 10.26 -17.88
CA LEU A 335 -6.43 9.41 -18.33
C LEU A 335 -5.53 10.18 -19.31
N ILE A 336 -4.24 9.91 -19.24
CA ILE A 336 -3.21 10.43 -20.14
C ILE A 336 -2.59 9.22 -20.84
N LEU A 337 -2.62 9.24 -22.17
CA LEU A 337 -1.74 8.44 -23.01
C LEU A 337 -0.40 9.17 -23.13
N ALA A 338 0.69 8.50 -22.79
CA ALA A 338 2.03 9.03 -22.90
C ALA A 338 2.98 8.00 -23.53
N GLY A 339 3.95 8.51 -24.29
CA GLY A 339 5.09 7.73 -24.80
C GLY A 339 6.28 7.81 -23.86
N VAL A 340 7.23 6.88 -24.00
CA VAL A 340 8.54 6.92 -23.31
C VAL A 340 9.56 7.85 -23.97
N LYS A 341 9.23 8.33 -25.16
CA LYS A 341 9.95 9.35 -25.93
C LYS A 341 8.95 10.22 -26.68
N SER A 342 9.39 11.37 -27.16
CA SER A 342 8.58 12.19 -28.07
C SER A 342 8.38 11.45 -29.38
N ILE A 343 7.12 11.24 -29.78
CA ILE A 343 6.73 10.51 -30.98
C ILE A 343 5.70 11.37 -31.73
N ASN A 344 5.92 11.58 -33.03
CA ASN A 344 4.89 12.08 -33.92
C ASN A 344 4.04 10.90 -34.40
N ILE A 345 2.76 10.90 -34.04
CA ILE A 345 1.82 9.83 -34.35
C ILE A 345 0.95 10.29 -35.52
N SER A 346 0.87 9.50 -36.59
CA SER A 346 -0.03 9.79 -37.71
C SER A 346 -1.49 9.55 -37.32
N SER A 347 -2.45 10.12 -38.07
CA SER A 347 -3.89 9.92 -37.80
C SER A 347 -4.30 8.44 -37.80
N ILE A 348 -3.82 7.65 -38.76
CA ILE A 348 -4.10 6.20 -38.84
C ILE A 348 -3.55 5.48 -37.60
N GLN A 349 -2.32 5.81 -37.18
CA GLN A 349 -1.74 5.24 -35.97
C GLN A 349 -2.51 5.64 -34.71
N GLN A 350 -3.08 6.85 -34.70
CA GLN A 350 -3.89 7.35 -33.60
C GLN A 350 -5.21 6.58 -33.47
N ASP A 351 -5.86 6.23 -34.58
CA ASP A 351 -7.09 5.42 -34.56
C ASP A 351 -6.84 4.01 -34.04
N GLU A 352 -5.77 3.36 -34.48
CA GLU A 352 -5.37 2.03 -33.97
C GLU A 352 -5.03 2.06 -32.47
N LEU A 353 -4.33 3.10 -32.02
CA LEU A 353 -4.05 3.32 -30.59
C LEU A 353 -5.35 3.54 -29.80
N ASN A 354 -6.28 4.32 -30.33
CA ASN A 354 -7.60 4.54 -29.71
C ASN A 354 -8.35 3.21 -29.58
N GLN A 355 -8.36 2.36 -30.60
CA GLN A 355 -9.00 1.04 -30.54
C GLN A 355 -8.38 0.14 -29.45
N LYS A 356 -7.04 0.13 -29.33
CA LYS A 356 -6.35 -0.61 -28.25
C LYS A 356 -6.72 -0.08 -26.86
N ILE A 357 -6.79 1.23 -26.70
CA ILE A 357 -7.17 1.88 -25.44
C ILE A 357 -8.62 1.54 -25.09
N GLN A 358 -9.54 1.62 -26.06
CA GLN A 358 -10.94 1.28 -25.86
C GLN A 358 -11.12 -0.19 -25.45
N LYS A 359 -10.39 -1.11 -26.09
CA LYS A 359 -10.38 -2.53 -25.71
C LYS A 359 -9.92 -2.72 -24.26
N TYR A 360 -8.88 -1.99 -23.82
CA TYR A 360 -8.42 -2.07 -22.44
C TYR A 360 -9.40 -1.46 -21.44
N ILE A 361 -10.01 -0.30 -21.75
CA ILE A 361 -11.04 0.31 -20.91
C ILE A 361 -12.25 -0.64 -20.75
N HIS A 362 -12.65 -1.31 -21.84
CA HIS A 362 -13.69 -2.33 -21.78
C HIS A 362 -13.32 -3.47 -20.83
N TYR A 363 -12.11 -4.03 -20.96
CA TYR A 363 -11.59 -5.03 -20.02
C TYR A 363 -11.60 -4.53 -18.57
N VAL A 364 -11.18 -3.29 -18.32
CA VAL A 364 -11.24 -2.68 -16.98
C VAL A 364 -12.67 -2.68 -16.44
N PHE A 365 -13.66 -2.32 -17.23
CA PHE A 365 -15.06 -2.35 -16.80
C PHE A 365 -15.57 -3.76 -16.53
N GLU A 366 -15.20 -4.75 -17.34
CA GLU A 366 -15.52 -6.15 -17.08
C GLU A 366 -14.93 -6.60 -15.74
N MET A 367 -13.66 -6.27 -15.46
CA MET A 367 -13.00 -6.63 -14.21
C MET A 367 -13.58 -5.92 -12.99
N LEU A 368 -13.95 -4.64 -13.12
CA LEU A 368 -14.60 -3.88 -12.05
C LEU A 368 -16.00 -4.43 -11.72
N LYS A 369 -16.78 -4.78 -12.76
CA LYS A 369 -18.08 -5.42 -12.58
C LYS A 369 -17.91 -6.77 -11.90
N LYS A 370 -17.00 -7.60 -12.39
CA LYS A 370 -16.69 -8.92 -11.82
C LYS A 370 -16.26 -8.82 -10.37
N HIS A 371 -15.42 -7.84 -10.03
CA HIS A 371 -15.02 -7.59 -8.64
C HIS A 371 -16.21 -7.28 -7.75
N LYS A 372 -17.10 -6.38 -8.19
CA LYS A 372 -18.33 -6.02 -7.48
C LYS A 372 -19.25 -7.23 -7.26
N ASP A 373 -19.38 -8.13 -8.22
CA ASP A 373 -20.24 -9.32 -8.11
C ASP A 373 -19.75 -10.29 -7.01
N TYR A 374 -18.44 -10.39 -6.81
CA TYR A 374 -17.81 -11.31 -5.85
C TYR A 374 -17.30 -10.65 -4.56
N GLU A 375 -17.39 -9.33 -4.43
CA GLU A 375 -16.81 -8.61 -3.30
C GLU A 375 -17.36 -9.10 -1.95
N PHE A 376 -16.49 -9.14 -0.95
CA PHE A 376 -16.88 -9.51 0.40
C PHE A 376 -17.36 -8.30 1.19
N THR A 377 -18.53 -8.43 1.82
CA THR A 377 -18.95 -7.64 2.98
C THR A 377 -18.53 -8.34 4.27
N GLU A 378 -18.53 -7.65 5.40
CA GLU A 378 -18.27 -8.25 6.71
C GLU A 378 -19.23 -9.43 7.00
N GLU A 379 -20.51 -9.30 6.65
CA GLU A 379 -21.53 -10.34 6.82
C GLU A 379 -21.25 -11.55 5.95
N ARG A 380 -20.85 -11.33 4.69
CA ARG A 380 -20.48 -12.42 3.76
C ARG A 380 -19.24 -13.16 4.25
N ILE A 381 -18.26 -12.45 4.83
CA ILE A 381 -17.07 -13.05 5.45
C ILE A 381 -17.49 -13.96 6.60
N ILE A 382 -18.28 -13.44 7.54
CA ILE A 382 -18.74 -14.22 8.69
C ILE A 382 -19.50 -15.47 8.23
N ALA A 383 -20.45 -15.33 7.28
CA ALA A 383 -21.20 -16.47 6.77
C ALA A 383 -20.29 -17.51 6.08
N THR A 384 -19.32 -17.06 5.28
CA THR A 384 -18.37 -17.95 4.58
C THR A 384 -17.47 -18.68 5.56
N LEU A 385 -16.97 -18.00 6.59
CA LEU A 385 -16.19 -18.62 7.65
C LEU A 385 -17.00 -19.69 8.39
N LEU A 386 -18.26 -19.39 8.75
CA LEU A 386 -19.12 -20.31 9.50
C LEU A 386 -19.49 -21.58 8.73
N ASN A 387 -19.37 -21.60 7.40
CA ASN A 387 -19.49 -22.83 6.61
C ASN A 387 -18.37 -23.85 6.94
N ASN A 388 -17.25 -23.39 7.49
CA ASN A 388 -16.19 -24.22 8.06
C ASN A 388 -16.04 -23.91 9.57
N GLN A 389 -16.91 -24.50 10.39
CA GLN A 389 -16.99 -24.19 11.82
C GLN A 389 -15.68 -24.41 12.57
N SER A 390 -14.90 -25.45 12.23
CA SER A 390 -13.61 -25.71 12.91
C SER A 390 -12.63 -24.57 12.66
N TYR A 391 -12.45 -24.20 11.39
CA TYR A 391 -11.57 -23.10 11.01
C TYR A 391 -12.02 -21.77 11.63
N ALA A 392 -13.33 -21.48 11.56
CA ALA A 392 -13.87 -20.24 12.11
C ALA A 392 -13.68 -20.15 13.63
N LYS A 393 -13.84 -21.26 14.36
CA LYS A 393 -13.59 -21.32 15.80
C LYS A 393 -12.12 -21.03 16.13
N ASP A 394 -11.19 -21.62 15.41
CA ASP A 394 -9.75 -21.38 15.62
C ASP A 394 -9.38 -19.92 15.34
N LEU A 395 -9.90 -19.35 14.25
CA LEU A 395 -9.72 -17.94 13.93
C LEU A 395 -10.33 -17.03 15.01
N ALA A 396 -11.52 -17.36 15.52
CA ALA A 396 -12.18 -16.60 16.58
C ALA A 396 -11.34 -16.56 17.86
N TYR A 397 -10.77 -17.70 18.29
CA TYR A 397 -9.85 -17.72 19.44
C TYR A 397 -8.58 -16.90 19.18
N LYS A 398 -8.03 -16.96 17.97
CA LYS A 398 -6.84 -16.17 17.59
C LYS A 398 -7.15 -14.67 17.67
N ILE A 399 -8.23 -14.22 17.04
CA ILE A 399 -8.68 -12.81 17.10
C ILE A 399 -8.93 -12.41 18.54
N HIS A 400 -9.65 -13.23 19.31
CA HIS A 400 -9.93 -12.95 20.71
C HIS A 400 -8.64 -12.70 21.49
N ARG A 401 -7.65 -13.60 21.44
CA ARG A 401 -6.36 -13.41 22.13
C ARG A 401 -5.63 -12.15 21.72
N GLU A 402 -5.66 -11.82 20.43
CA GLU A 402 -4.98 -10.62 19.95
C GLU A 402 -5.64 -9.32 20.42
N LEU A 403 -6.91 -9.36 20.85
CA LEU A 403 -7.62 -8.24 21.46
C LEU A 403 -7.38 -8.09 22.97
N ASP A 404 -6.63 -8.98 23.62
CA ASP A 404 -6.46 -8.98 25.09
C ASP A 404 -5.90 -7.66 25.61
N ILE A 405 -4.92 -7.07 24.94
CA ILE A 405 -4.37 -5.77 25.35
C ILE A 405 -5.39 -4.64 25.24
N LEU A 406 -6.30 -4.70 24.27
CA LEU A 406 -7.36 -3.71 24.12
C LEU A 406 -8.43 -3.88 25.19
N ARG A 407 -8.75 -5.12 25.60
CA ARG A 407 -9.64 -5.39 26.75
C ARG A 407 -9.09 -4.77 28.03
N CYS A 408 -7.78 -4.83 28.24
CA CYS A 408 -7.13 -4.27 29.43
C CYS A 408 -7.01 -2.74 29.37
N ASP A 409 -6.45 -2.21 28.28
CA ASP A 409 -6.05 -0.81 28.21
C ASP A 409 -7.20 0.13 27.80
N PHE A 410 -8.14 -0.37 26.99
CA PHE A 410 -9.19 0.45 26.41
C PHE A 410 -10.49 -0.33 26.13
N PRO A 411 -11.13 -0.93 27.16
CA PRO A 411 -12.23 -1.90 26.98
C PRO A 411 -13.40 -1.39 26.11
N ASN A 412 -13.76 -0.11 26.27
CA ASN A 412 -14.87 0.50 25.53
C ASN A 412 -14.65 0.53 24.01
N ILE A 413 -13.41 0.33 23.53
CA ILE A 413 -13.12 0.33 22.09
C ILE A 413 -13.70 -0.88 21.37
N LEU A 414 -13.92 -1.97 22.09
CA LEU A 414 -14.43 -3.21 21.53
C LEU A 414 -15.91 -3.09 21.14
N ASP A 415 -16.62 -2.12 21.69
CA ASP A 415 -17.98 -1.80 21.25
C ASP A 415 -18.00 -1.15 19.86
N GLU A 416 -16.89 -0.55 19.41
CA GLU A 416 -16.74 -0.08 18.03
C GLU A 416 -16.48 -1.26 17.05
N PHE A 417 -16.13 -2.46 17.54
CA PHE A 417 -15.82 -3.64 16.73
C PHE A 417 -17.05 -4.55 16.54
N ILE A 418 -18.11 -3.98 15.96
CA ILE A 418 -19.44 -4.58 15.84
C ILE A 418 -19.39 -5.94 15.11
N HIS A 419 -18.62 -6.06 14.02
CA HIS A 419 -18.58 -7.27 13.21
C HIS A 419 -17.75 -8.36 13.88
N THR A 420 -16.65 -7.98 14.52
CA THR A 420 -15.86 -8.92 15.32
C THR A 420 -16.66 -9.42 16.53
N LYS A 421 -17.35 -8.54 17.26
CA LYS A 421 -18.23 -8.95 18.38
C LYS A 421 -19.29 -9.96 17.92
N LYS A 422 -19.93 -9.70 16.78
CA LYS A 422 -20.87 -10.64 16.16
C LYS A 422 -20.20 -11.99 15.85
N PHE A 423 -19.03 -11.98 15.20
CA PHE A 423 -18.29 -13.20 14.87
C PHE A 423 -17.92 -14.03 16.11
N LEU A 424 -17.35 -13.38 17.14
CA LEU A 424 -16.94 -14.02 18.40
C LEU A 424 -18.13 -14.61 19.17
N SER A 425 -19.31 -13.99 19.10
CA SER A 425 -20.52 -14.45 19.78
C SER A 425 -20.99 -15.85 19.34
N TYR A 426 -20.73 -16.23 18.08
CA TYR A 426 -21.05 -17.58 17.57
C TYR A 426 -20.27 -18.68 18.31
N PHE A 427 -19.17 -18.33 18.98
CA PHE A 427 -18.29 -19.26 19.69
C PHE A 427 -18.29 -19.03 21.21
N ASN A 428 -19.26 -18.27 21.72
CA ASN A 428 -19.34 -17.89 23.15
C ASN A 428 -18.12 -17.09 23.64
N LEU A 429 -17.46 -16.35 22.76
CA LEU A 429 -16.37 -15.43 23.09
C LEU A 429 -16.92 -14.02 23.19
N ASP A 430 -16.46 -13.24 24.18
CA ASP A 430 -16.94 -11.88 24.48
C ASP A 430 -18.47 -11.76 24.58
N LYS A 431 -19.15 -12.82 25.02
CA LYS A 431 -20.53 -12.69 25.48
C LYS A 431 -20.51 -11.82 26.72
N GLY A 432 -20.98 -10.58 26.58
CA GLY A 432 -21.31 -9.75 27.73
C GLY A 432 -22.23 -10.55 28.64
N GLU A 433 -21.93 -10.53 29.93
CA GLU A 433 -22.92 -10.84 30.97
C GLU A 433 -24.11 -9.88 30.88
#